data_AF-A0A6P0LXF8-F1
#
_entry.id   AF-A0A6P0LXF8-F1
#
_cell.length_a   1.000
_cell.length_b   1.000
_cell.length_c   1.000
_cell.angle_alpha   90.00
_cell.angle_beta   90.00
_cell.angle_gamma   90.00
#
_symmetry.space_group_name_H-M   'P 1'
#
loop_
_entity.id
_entity.type
_entity.pdbx_description
1 polymer ?
#
loop_
_entity_poly.entity_id
_entity_poly.type
_entity_poly.pdbx_seq_one_letter_code
_entity_poly.pdbx_strand_id
1 'polypeptide(L)' 'MRDSGHLSGDAVDFVVEGISPMSVNRPLDSWWGFRGGLGSASSFTHIYARGYRAR' A
#
# COMPACT_ATOMS: atom_id res chain seq x y z
N MET A 1 11.52 12.02 4.48
CA MET A 1 10.71 12.17 5.70
C MET A 1 9.51 13.09 5.55
N ARG A 2 9.56 14.17 4.75
CA ARG A 2 8.44 15.13 4.61
C ARG A 2 7.17 14.61 3.91
N ASP A 3 7.22 13.45 3.25
CA ASP A 3 6.08 12.89 2.50
C ASP A 3 5.68 11.47 2.97
N SER A 4 6.13 11.04 4.16
CA SER A 4 5.76 9.72 4.67
C SER A 4 4.33 9.74 5.21
N GLY A 5 3.43 9.00 4.56
CA GLY A 5 2.04 8.91 4.99
C GLY A 5 1.86 8.30 6.39
N HIS A 6 2.82 7.48 6.83
CA HIS A 6 2.87 6.95 8.19
C HIS A 6 2.93 8.04 9.26
N LEU A 7 3.64 9.15 9.00
CA LEU A 7 3.72 10.29 9.93
C LEU A 7 2.45 11.14 9.94
N SER A 8 1.65 11.05 8.86
CA SER A 8 0.38 11.77 8.73
C SER A 8 -0.82 10.93 9.17
N GLY A 9 -0.61 9.63 9.45
CA GLY A 9 -1.67 8.68 9.80
C GLY A 9 -2.52 8.22 8.62
N ASP A 10 -2.10 8.47 7.38
CA ASP A 10 -2.84 8.14 6.16
C ASP A 10 -2.25 6.95 5.39
N ALA A 11 -1.30 6.22 5.99
CA ALA A 11 -0.69 5.02 5.43
C ALA A 11 -0.46 3.92 6.46
N VAL A 12 -0.44 2.67 6.00
CA VAL A 12 -0.09 1.49 6.81
C VAL A 12 0.72 0.49 5.99
N ASP A 13 1.64 -0.19 6.68
CA ASP A 13 2.37 -1.35 6.18
C ASP A 13 1.80 -2.59 6.87
N PHE A 14 1.51 -3.63 6.10
CA PHE A 14 0.95 -4.86 6.65
C PHE A 14 1.46 -6.10 5.91
N VAL A 15 1.29 -7.24 6.57
CA VAL A 15 1.63 -8.57 6.07
C VAL A 15 0.41 -9.46 6.24
N VAL A 16 0.14 -10.29 5.24
CA VAL A 16 -0.83 -11.37 5.35
C VAL A 16 -0.04 -12.67 5.48
N GLU A 17 -0.21 -13.35 6.61
CA GLU A 17 0.52 -14.57 6.91
C GLU A 17 0.32 -15.62 5.80
N GLY A 18 1.43 -16.22 5.35
CA GLY A 18 1.42 -17.24 4.29
C GLY A 18 1.20 -16.72 2.86
N ILE A 19 1.04 -15.40 2.66
CA ILE A 19 0.81 -14.82 1.33
C ILE A 19 1.91 -13.81 1.00
N SER A 20 2.49 -13.91 -0.19
CA SER A 20 3.51 -12.96 -0.63
C SER A 20 2.94 -11.53 -0.77
N PRO A 21 3.70 -10.48 -0.43
CA PRO A 21 3.25 -9.09 -0.58
C PRO A 21 2.77 -8.73 -1.99
N MET A 22 3.35 -9.35 -3.02
CA MET A 22 2.94 -9.17 -4.42
C MET A 22 1.57 -9.80 -4.70
N SER A 23 1.32 -10.99 -4.14
CA SER A 23 0.02 -11.67 -4.23
C SER A 23 -1.09 -10.92 -3.49
N VAL A 24 -0.75 -10.17 -2.44
CA VAL A 24 -1.68 -9.26 -1.73
C VAL A 24 -1.89 -7.96 -2.51
N ASN A 25 -0.82 -7.36 -3.07
CA ASN A 25 -0.88 -6.09 -3.78
C ASN A 25 -1.75 -6.17 -5.05
N ARG A 26 -1.66 -7.26 -5.83
CA ARG A 26 -2.40 -7.42 -7.09
C ARG A 26 -3.94 -7.30 -6.97
N PRO A 27 -4.64 -8.03 -6.09
CA PRO A 27 -6.08 -7.87 -5.92
C PRO A 27 -6.43 -6.50 -5.32
N LEU A 28 -5.57 -5.94 -4.46
CA LEU A 28 -5.78 -4.61 -3.89
C LEU A 28 -5.69 -3.50 -4.93
N ASP A 29 -4.85 -3.62 -5.96
CA ASP A 29 -4.76 -2.62 -7.04
C ASP A 29 -6.10 -2.44 -7.77
N SER A 30 -6.85 -3.53 -7.97
CA SER A 30 -8.18 -3.47 -8.58
C SER A 30 -9.23 -2.78 -7.70
N TRP A 31 -9.09 -2.84 -6.36
CA TRP A 31 -10.05 -2.25 -5.42
C TRP A 31 -9.65 -0.84 -4.97
N TRP A 32 -8.37 -0.61 -4.70
CA TRP A 32 -7.84 0.57 -4.02
C TRP A 32 -6.90 1.42 -4.88
N GLY A 33 -6.38 0.90 -6.00
CA GLY A 33 -5.39 1.60 -6.82
C GLY A 33 -5.85 2.94 -7.41
N PHE A 34 -7.18 3.17 -7.49
CA PHE A 34 -7.78 4.44 -7.90
C PHE A 34 -8.34 5.28 -6.72
N ARG A 35 -8.33 4.74 -5.50
CA ARG A 35 -8.84 5.39 -4.28
C ARG A 35 -7.71 5.93 -3.39
N GLY A 36 -6.50 5.44 -3.61
CA GLY A 36 -5.28 5.82 -2.93
C GLY A 36 -4.08 5.24 -3.67
N GLY A 37 -2.93 5.14 -3.01
CA GLY A 37 -1.77 4.48 -3.59
C GLY A 37 -1.42 3.18 -2.90
N LEU A 38 -0.81 2.30 -3.69
CA LEU A 38 -0.34 0.99 -3.26
C LEU A 38 1.14 0.86 -3.58
N GLY A 39 1.91 0.43 -2.60
CA GLY A 39 3.29 0.00 -2.78
C GLY A 39 3.40 -1.49 -2.47
N SER A 40 4.33 -2.17 -3.14
CA SER A 40 4.79 -3.47 -2.70
C SER A 40 6.29 -3.39 -2.43
N ALA A 41 6.69 -3.82 -1.24
CA ALA A 41 8.07 -4.13 -0.93
C ALA A 41 8.22 -5.66 -0.91
N SER A 42 9.46 -6.16 -0.90
CA SER A 42 9.74 -7.60 -0.83
C SER A 42 9.21 -8.26 0.46
N SER A 43 9.00 -7.49 1.52
CA SER A 43 8.62 -7.99 2.85
C SER A 43 7.26 -7.52 3.36
N PHE A 44 6.63 -6.51 2.74
CA PHE A 44 5.34 -5.97 3.19
C PHE A 44 4.54 -5.33 2.05
N THR A 45 3.25 -5.17 2.26
CA THR A 45 2.36 -4.39 1.39
C THR A 45 2.12 -3.03 2.03
N HIS A 46 2.27 -1.96 1.24
CA HIS A 46 2.01 -0.59 1.63
C HIS A 46 0.70 -0.10 1.02
N ILE A 47 -0.18 0.50 1.81
CA ILE A 47 -1.41 1.14 1.35
C ILE A 47 -1.53 2.53 1.97
N TYR A 48 -1.90 3.52 1.18
CA TYR A 48 -2.11 4.89 1.65
C TYR A 48 -3.31 5.56 0.99
N ALA A 49 -3.89 6.55 1.67
CA ALA A 49 -5.18 7.16 1.33
C ALA A 49 -5.08 8.46 0.51
N ARG A 50 -3.87 8.92 0.16
CA ARG A 50 -3.72 10.08 -0.73
C ARG A 50 -4.21 9.67 -2.12
N GLY A 51 -5.32 10.25 -2.56
CA GLY A 51 -6.16 9.86 -3.72
C GLY A 51 -5.50 9.89 -5.11
N TYR A 52 -4.24 9.50 -5.21
CA TYR A 52 -3.49 9.28 -6.43
C TYR A 52 -2.75 7.94 -6.34
N ARG A 53 -2.74 7.21 -7.45
CA ARG A 53 -2.01 5.95 -7.59
C ARG A 53 -0.51 6.19 -7.34
N ALA A 54 0.13 5.32 -6.56
CA ALA A 54 1.59 5.32 -6.43
C ALA A 54 2.20 4.91 -7.78
N ARG A 55 3.26 5.59 -8.21
CA ARG A 55 3.99 5.29 -9.46
C ARG A 55 5.30 4.58 -9.17
#